data_AF-A0A972XGX0-F1
#
_entry.id   AF-A0A972XGX0-F1
#
_cell.length_a   1.000
_cell.length_b   1.000
_cell.length_c   1.000
_cell.angle_alpha   90.00
_cell.angle_beta   90.00
_cell.angle_gamma   90.00
#
_symmetry.space_group_name_H-M   'P 1'
#
loop_
_entity.id
_entity.type
_entity.pdbx_description
1 polymer ?
#
loop_
_entity_poly.entity_id
_entity_poly.type
_entity_poly.pdbx_seq_one_letter_code
_entity_poly.pdbx_strand_id
1 'polypeptide(L)' 'SYQVMIELIGATTTRTGLTVHAEADTGSYPRGIKISDAQMAAIAPQLKPNKFHGEWNYTLKPAAP' A
#
# COMPACT_ATOMS: atom_id res chain seq x y z
N SER A 1 2.55 -6.41 -22.62
CA SER A 1 2.44 -7.35 -21.48
C SER A 1 1.91 -6.68 -20.21
N TYR A 2 2.36 -5.49 -19.80
CA TYR A 2 1.75 -4.77 -18.66
C TYR A 2 0.36 -4.20 -18.94
N GLN A 3 0.16 -3.64 -20.13
CA GLN A 3 -1.11 -3.03 -20.53
C GLN A 3 -2.29 -4.01 -20.48
N VAL A 4 -2.10 -5.25 -20.96
CA VAL A 4 -3.13 -6.30 -20.89
C VAL A 4 -3.53 -6.63 -19.44
N MET A 5 -2.57 -6.64 -18.51
CA MET A 5 -2.86 -6.87 -17.10
C MET A 5 -3.63 -5.71 -16.48
N ILE A 6 -3.27 -4.48 -16.84
CA ILE A 6 -3.94 -3.25 -16.37
C ILE A 6 -5.39 -3.22 -16.87
N GLU A 7 -5.59 -3.48 -18.17
CA GLU A 7 -6.92 -3.56 -18.79
C GLU A 7 -7.77 -4.66 -18.15
N LEU A 8 -7.18 -5.83 -17.87
CA LEU A 8 -7.88 -6.93 -17.21
C LEU A 8 -8.33 -6.57 -15.79
N ILE A 9 -7.48 -5.93 -14.99
CA ILE A 9 -7.83 -5.52 -13.62
C ILE A 9 -8.91 -4.42 -13.68
N GLY A 10 -8.72 -3.41 -14.53
CA GLY A 10 -9.65 -2.29 -14.69
C GLY A 10 -11.04 -2.70 -15.21
N ALA A 11 -11.14 -3.81 -15.94
CA ALA A 11 -12.43 -4.36 -16.39
C ALA A 11 -13.29 -4.96 -15.24
N THR A 12 -12.76 -5.02 -14.02
CA THR A 12 -13.50 -5.56 -12.86
C THR A 12 -14.58 -4.60 -12.39
N THR A 13 -15.81 -5.12 -12.23
CA THR A 13 -16.95 -4.38 -11.64
C THR A 13 -17.64 -5.24 -10.59
N THR A 14 -18.10 -4.65 -9.49
CA THR A 14 -18.88 -5.37 -8.47
C THR A 14 -20.33 -5.57 -8.92
N ARG A 15 -21.04 -6.51 -8.30
CA ARG A 15 -22.49 -6.71 -8.57
C ARG A 15 -23.33 -5.46 -8.29
N THR A 16 -22.84 -4.56 -7.44
CA THR A 16 -23.48 -3.29 -7.08
C THR A 16 -23.03 -2.11 -7.93
N GLY A 17 -22.20 -2.32 -8.96
CA GLY A 17 -21.82 -1.32 -9.95
C GLY A 17 -20.57 -0.48 -9.63
N LEU A 18 -19.75 -0.86 -8.63
CA LEU A 18 -18.47 -0.20 -8.40
C LEU A 18 -17.43 -0.67 -9.42
N THR A 19 -16.69 0.25 -10.02
CA THR A 19 -15.61 -0.03 -10.98
C THR A 19 -14.23 0.05 -10.33
N VAL A 20 -13.26 -0.66 -10.90
CA VAL A 20 -11.85 -0.63 -10.47
C VAL A 20 -11.05 0.27 -11.40
N HIS A 21 -10.28 1.22 -10.84
CA HIS A 21 -9.25 1.95 -11.58
C HIS A 21 -7.91 1.24 -11.40
N ALA A 22 -7.20 1.01 -12.50
CA ALA A 22 -5.88 0.39 -12.50
C ALA A 22 -4.96 1.13 -13.47
N GLU A 23 -3.72 1.36 -13.05
CA GLU A 23 -2.72 2.06 -13.86
C GLU A 23 -1.32 1.53 -13.57
N ALA A 24 -0.41 1.71 -14.53
CA ALA A 24 0.99 1.42 -14.31
C ALA A 24 1.60 2.55 -13.46
N ASP A 25 2.15 2.20 -12.31
CA ASP A 25 3.07 3.10 -11.60
C ASP A 25 4.45 3.01 -12.25
N THR A 26 4.86 4.09 -12.92
CA THR A 26 6.18 4.22 -13.55
C THR A 26 7.21 4.89 -12.64
N GLY A 27 6.88 5.06 -11.35
CA GLY A 27 7.77 5.59 -10.34
C GLY A 27 9.06 4.76 -10.20
N SER A 28 10.16 5.45 -9.93
CA SER A 28 11.42 4.80 -9.59
C SER A 28 11.49 4.61 -8.07
N TYR A 29 11.63 3.35 -7.65
CA TYR A 29 11.70 2.98 -6.24
C TYR A 29 13.07 2.36 -5.96
N PRO A 30 14.04 3.14 -5.45
CA PRO A 30 15.37 2.63 -5.14
C PRO A 30 15.28 1.48 -4.14
N ARG A 31 15.94 0.38 -4.47
CA ARG A 31 15.98 -0.79 -3.58
C ARG A 31 17.07 -0.63 -2.52
N GLY A 32 16.88 -1.29 -1.39
CA GLY A 32 17.90 -1.35 -0.33
C GLY A 32 18.02 -0.07 0.51
N ILE A 33 17.01 0.81 0.47
CA ILE A 33 16.92 1.94 1.39
C ILE A 33 16.86 1.38 2.82
N LYS A 34 17.88 1.68 3.62
CA LYS A 34 17.91 1.31 5.04
C LYS A 34 17.22 2.41 5.85
N ILE A 35 16.21 2.02 6.61
CA ILE A 35 15.59 2.86 7.63
C ILE A 35 16.27 2.54 8.97
N SER A 36 16.68 3.56 9.71
CA SER A 36 17.30 3.35 11.01
C SER A 36 16.28 2.91 12.06
N ASP A 37 16.74 2.23 13.11
CA ASP A 37 15.89 1.84 14.23
C ASP A 37 15.23 3.06 14.90
N ALA A 38 15.93 4.20 14.93
CA ALA A 38 15.40 5.45 15.46
C ALA A 38 14.24 5.99 14.60
N GLN A 39 14.34 5.91 13.27
CA GLN A 39 13.26 6.30 12.36
C GLN A 39 12.05 5.37 12.49
N MET A 40 12.27 4.06 12.62
CA MET A 40 11.19 3.10 12.85
C MET A 40 10.53 3.29 14.23
N ALA A 41 11.31 3.58 15.27
CA ALA A 41 10.79 3.85 16.61
C ALA A 41 9.92 5.11 16.63
N ALA A 42 10.25 6.13 15.82
CA ALA A 42 9.48 7.36 15.73
C ALA A 42 8.04 7.14 15.21
N ILE A 43 7.83 6.15 14.33
CA ILE A 43 6.50 5.83 13.79
C ILE A 43 5.74 4.77 14.59
N ALA A 44 6.43 4.03 15.48
CA ALA A 44 5.85 2.94 16.25
C ALA A 44 4.58 3.33 17.06
N PRO A 45 4.47 4.53 17.67
CA PRO A 45 3.24 4.91 18.40
C PRO A 45 1.99 5.06 17.51
N GLN A 46 2.18 5.30 16.21
CA GLN A 46 1.11 5.52 15.23
C GLN A 46 0.75 4.23 14.49
N LEU A 47 1.62 3.23 14.53
CA LEU A 47 1.48 1.98 13.80
C LEU A 47 0.66 0.97 14.61
N LYS A 48 -0.43 0.49 14.02
CA LYS A 48 -1.25 -0.60 14.55
C LYS A 48 -1.21 -1.79 13.58
N PRO A 49 -0.54 -2.90 13.93
CA PRO A 49 -0.57 -4.10 13.11
C PRO A 49 -1.98 -4.69 13.03
N ASN A 50 -2.32 -5.28 11.88
CA ASN A 50 -3.54 -6.05 11.71
C ASN A 50 -3.39 -7.43 12.38
N LYS A 51 -4.53 -8.02 12.80
CA LYS A 51 -4.55 -9.41 13.29
C LYS A 51 -4.23 -10.40 12.17
N PHE A 52 -4.67 -10.10 10.96
CA PHE A 52 -4.34 -10.88 9.77
C PHE A 52 -3.09 -10.29 9.15
N HIS A 53 -1.97 -10.99 9.31
CA HIS A 53 -0.67 -10.63 8.77
C HIS A 53 -0.18 -9.21 9.12
N GLY A 54 -0.04 -8.93 10.41
CA GLY A 54 0.41 -7.63 10.91
C GLY A 54 1.81 -7.20 10.44
N GLU A 55 2.62 -8.14 9.97
CA GLU A 55 3.96 -7.88 9.43
C GLU A 55 3.94 -7.10 8.11
N TRP A 56 2.83 -7.14 7.35
CA TRP A 56 2.66 -6.34 6.13
C TRP A 56 1.36 -5.54 6.12
N ASN A 57 0.33 -5.96 6.87
CA ASN A 57 -0.95 -5.30 6.96
C ASN A 57 -1.02 -4.49 8.25
N TYR A 58 -0.96 -3.16 8.16
CA TYR A 58 -0.99 -2.28 9.31
C TYR A 58 -1.75 -0.99 9.00
N THR A 59 -2.19 -0.31 10.06
CA THR A 59 -2.76 1.03 9.98
C THR A 59 -1.78 2.03 10.58
N LEU A 60 -1.51 3.12 9.86
CA LEU A 60 -0.80 4.28 10.39
C LEU A 60 -1.83 5.36 10.74
N LYS A 61 -1.87 5.77 12.01
CA LYS A 61 -2.69 6.89 12.45
C LYS A 61 -1.93 8.21 12.28
N PRO A 62 -2.61 9.33 11.97
CA PRO A 62 -1.98 10.64 11.99
C PRO A 62 -1.33 10.91 13.35
N ALA A 63 -0.18 11.59 13.35
CA ALA A 63 0.37 12.15 14.57
C ALA A 63 -0.62 13.16 15.16
N ALA A 64 -0.78 13.16 16.49
CA ALA A 64 -1.43 14.27 17.17
C ALA A 64 -0.65 15.57 16.87
N PRO A 65 -1.35 16.72 16.74
CA PRO A 65 -0.70 18.00 16.52
C PRO A 65 0.26 18.38 17.65
#